data_AF-A0A942V9M2-F1
#
_entry.id   AF-A0A942V9M2-F1
#
_cell.length_a   1.000
_cell.length_b   1.000
_cell.length_c   1.000
_cell.angle_alpha   90.00
_cell.angle_beta   90.00
_cell.angle_gamma   90.00
#
_symmetry.space_group_name_H-M   'P 1'
#
loop_
_entity.id
_entity.type
_entity.pdbx_description
1 polymer ?
#
loop_
_entity_poly.entity_id
_entity_poly.type
_entity_poly.pdbx_seq_one_letter_code
_entity_poly.pdbx_strand_id
1 'polypeptide(L)'
;MYIWVILATFLAMLASYTLAPRADMREVTVEPLAQAELGKFSAQHQAGYDYVRLHKPPFSGHKKYNNYSPGVISESTLRSHLPFGYVLSGLYTTQIFCLNEDMTAELGGGANGPCNEDGGHRVLVTYGPIPERWVNLSVTPEQPNTDFMNAVRSMAYTGEVVGYTVYDADAEYDDNDNMSASKIRVFDGRGIYDSFVPVGVLNNATYKKVCDMDKDYVCLVSVTAI
;
A
#
# COMPACT_ATOMS: atom_id res chain seq x y z
N MET A 1 -26.53 0.62 54.30
CA MET A 1 -25.93 -0.61 53.75
C MET A 1 -26.30 -0.84 52.28
N TYR A 2 -27.59 -0.76 51.90
CA TYR A 2 -28.05 -1.01 50.52
C TYR A 2 -27.52 -0.05 49.43
N ILE A 3 -27.37 1.25 49.75
CA ILE A 3 -26.89 2.25 48.78
C ILE A 3 -25.48 1.96 48.27
N TRP A 4 -24.60 1.43 49.13
CA TRP A 4 -23.24 1.08 48.76
C TRP A 4 -23.18 -0.12 47.82
N VAL A 5 -24.12 -1.07 47.96
CA VAL A 5 -24.22 -2.24 47.08
C VAL A 5 -24.66 -1.82 45.68
N ILE A 6 -25.65 -0.93 45.58
CA ILE A 6 -26.16 -0.39 44.30
C ILE A 6 -25.07 0.43 43.59
N LEU A 7 -24.37 1.28 44.34
CA LEU A 7 -23.31 2.12 43.78
C LEU A 7 -22.11 1.29 43.31
N ALA A 8 -21.75 0.23 44.05
CA ALA A 8 -20.72 -0.71 43.63
C ALA A 8 -21.11 -1.49 42.36
N THR A 9 -22.38 -1.88 42.21
CA THR A 9 -22.85 -2.55 40.98
C THR A 9 -22.84 -1.63 39.77
N PHE A 10 -23.22 -0.36 39.94
CA PHE A 10 -23.17 0.63 38.86
C PHE A 10 -21.74 0.93 38.41
N LEU A 11 -20.82 1.09 39.36
CA LEU A 11 -19.39 1.27 39.06
C LEU A 11 -18.78 0.02 38.41
N ALA A 12 -19.17 -1.19 38.84
CA ALA A 12 -18.71 -2.42 38.22
C ALA A 12 -19.24 -2.57 36.77
N MET A 13 -20.48 -2.20 36.50
CA MET A 13 -21.02 -2.18 35.14
C MET A 13 -20.29 -1.15 34.26
N LEU A 14 -20.11 0.09 34.73
CA LEU A 14 -19.34 1.11 33.99
C LEU A 14 -17.90 0.66 33.74
N ALA A 15 -17.24 0.07 34.74
CA ALA A 15 -15.92 -0.50 34.59
C ALA A 15 -15.90 -1.61 33.54
N SER A 16 -16.93 -2.46 33.49
CA SER A 16 -17.04 -3.53 32.49
C SER A 16 -17.19 -3.00 31.05
N TYR A 17 -17.83 -1.84 30.86
CA TYR A 17 -17.90 -1.16 29.55
C TYR A 17 -16.60 -0.45 29.17
N THR A 18 -15.73 -0.13 30.13
CA THR A 18 -14.40 0.45 29.87
C THR A 18 -13.30 -0.60 29.67
N LEU A 19 -13.60 -1.89 29.89
CA LEU A 19 -12.67 -2.96 29.56
C LEU A 19 -12.55 -3.02 28.04
N ALA A 20 -11.31 -2.94 27.54
CA ALA A 20 -11.03 -3.15 26.14
C ALA A 20 -11.65 -4.48 25.68
N PRO A 21 -12.29 -4.52 24.49
CA PRO A 21 -12.85 -5.75 23.96
C PRO A 21 -11.76 -6.83 23.95
N ARG A 22 -12.13 -8.02 24.46
CA ARG A 22 -11.24 -9.19 24.50
C ARG A 22 -10.70 -9.44 23.09
N ALA A 23 -9.43 -9.85 22.98
CA ALA A 23 -8.73 -10.05 21.71
C ALA A 23 -9.54 -10.88 20.68
N ASP A 24 -10.19 -11.95 21.14
CA ASP A 24 -11.09 -12.81 20.35
C ASP A 24 -12.25 -12.02 19.67
N MET A 25 -12.90 -11.10 20.41
CA MET A 25 -13.96 -10.30 19.84
C MET A 25 -13.44 -9.26 18.82
N ARG A 26 -12.20 -8.78 19.00
CA ARG A 26 -11.55 -7.88 18.03
C ARG A 26 -11.21 -8.60 16.73
N GLU A 27 -10.74 -9.83 16.81
CA GLU A 27 -10.50 -10.70 15.64
C GLU A 27 -11.77 -10.89 14.80
N VAL A 28 -12.92 -11.08 15.45
CA VAL A 28 -14.19 -11.32 14.73
C VAL A 28 -14.86 -10.04 14.20
N THR A 29 -14.61 -8.88 14.81
CA THR A 29 -15.38 -7.65 14.50
C THR A 29 -14.56 -6.54 13.86
N VAL A 30 -13.27 -6.45 14.18
CA VAL A 30 -12.41 -5.32 13.80
C VAL A 30 -11.45 -5.71 12.67
N GLU A 31 -10.81 -6.88 12.75
CA GLU A 31 -9.91 -7.34 11.69
C GLU A 31 -10.57 -7.47 10.31
N PRO A 32 -11.83 -7.95 10.16
CA PRO A 32 -12.50 -7.99 8.86
C PRO A 32 -12.71 -6.60 8.24
N LEU A 33 -12.83 -5.56 9.07
CA LEU A 33 -12.93 -4.18 8.58
C LEU A 33 -11.58 -3.69 8.04
N ALA A 34 -10.47 -4.07 8.68
CA ALA A 34 -9.12 -3.78 8.18
C ALA A 34 -8.84 -4.56 6.88
N GLN A 35 -9.22 -5.84 6.83
CA GLN A 35 -9.12 -6.67 5.62
C GLN A 35 -9.97 -6.10 4.48
N ALA A 36 -11.18 -5.61 4.75
CA ALA A 36 -12.00 -4.97 3.71
C ALA A 36 -11.31 -3.72 3.14
N GLU A 37 -10.65 -2.92 3.97
CA GLU A 37 -9.93 -1.72 3.52
C GLU A 37 -8.67 -2.06 2.73
N LEU A 38 -7.90 -3.06 3.17
CA LEU A 38 -6.76 -3.57 2.40
C LEU A 38 -7.20 -4.25 1.09
N GLY A 39 -8.32 -4.96 1.10
CA GLY A 39 -8.95 -5.50 -0.10
C GLY A 39 -9.35 -4.40 -1.08
N LYS A 40 -9.74 -3.23 -0.54
CA LYS A 40 -9.99 -2.09 -1.40
C LYS A 40 -8.73 -1.57 -2.11
N PHE A 41 -7.68 -1.41 -1.33
CA PHE A 41 -6.38 -1.00 -1.83
C PHE A 41 -5.84 -1.99 -2.88
N SER A 42 -5.94 -3.28 -2.59
CA SER A 42 -5.47 -4.35 -3.47
C SER A 42 -6.24 -4.42 -4.78
N ALA A 43 -7.58 -4.35 -4.73
CA ALA A 43 -8.42 -4.32 -5.92
C ALA A 43 -8.06 -3.14 -6.85
N GLN A 44 -7.72 -1.98 -6.27
CA GLN A 44 -7.26 -0.84 -7.06
C GLN A 44 -5.89 -1.08 -7.70
N HIS A 45 -4.94 -1.71 -6.99
CA HIS A 45 -3.66 -2.11 -7.57
C HIS A 45 -3.84 -3.10 -8.71
N GLN A 46 -4.68 -4.13 -8.51
CA GLN A 46 -5.00 -5.13 -9.51
C GLN A 46 -5.65 -4.52 -10.77
N ALA A 47 -6.55 -3.54 -10.60
CA ALA A 47 -7.13 -2.81 -11.73
C ALA A 47 -6.08 -2.02 -12.52
N GLY A 48 -5.10 -1.41 -11.84
CA GLY A 48 -3.96 -0.75 -12.48
C GLY A 48 -3.08 -1.75 -13.23
N TYR A 49 -2.82 -2.92 -12.64
CA TYR A 49 -2.07 -3.99 -13.27
C TYR A 49 -2.78 -4.54 -14.51
N ASP A 50 -4.09 -4.75 -14.44
CA ASP A 50 -4.91 -5.19 -15.57
C ASP A 50 -4.93 -4.17 -16.70
N TYR A 51 -5.04 -2.87 -16.38
CA TYR A 51 -4.89 -1.81 -17.35
C TYR A 51 -3.54 -1.91 -18.08
N VAL A 52 -2.43 -1.98 -17.35
CA VAL A 52 -1.08 -2.11 -17.92
C VAL A 52 -0.96 -3.37 -18.77
N ARG A 53 -1.43 -4.51 -18.27
CA ARG A 53 -1.37 -5.82 -18.94
C ARG A 53 -2.10 -5.81 -20.28
N LEU A 54 -3.30 -5.22 -20.34
CA LEU A 54 -4.08 -5.12 -21.58
C LEU A 54 -3.47 -4.13 -22.59
N HIS A 55 -2.72 -3.15 -22.11
CA HIS A 55 -2.07 -2.14 -22.94
C HIS A 55 -0.59 -2.46 -23.25
N LYS A 56 -0.08 -3.62 -22.81
CA LYS A 56 1.23 -4.16 -23.16
C LYS A 56 1.12 -5.17 -24.33
N PRO A 57 2.13 -5.27 -25.22
CA PRO A 57 2.22 -6.37 -26.19
C PRO A 57 2.23 -7.74 -25.47
N PRO A 58 1.53 -8.76 -26.00
CA PRO A 58 0.81 -8.79 -27.27
C PRO A 58 -0.65 -8.29 -27.21
N PHE A 59 -1.19 -8.03 -26.02
CA PHE A 59 -2.62 -7.75 -25.81
C PHE A 59 -3.09 -6.43 -26.40
N SER A 60 -2.20 -5.44 -26.47
CA SER A 60 -2.52 -4.11 -27.02
C SER A 60 -2.72 -4.07 -28.54
N GLY A 61 -2.48 -5.19 -29.26
CA GLY A 61 -2.48 -5.24 -30.72
C GLY A 61 -1.25 -4.58 -31.37
N HIS A 62 -0.41 -3.88 -30.60
CA HIS A 62 0.87 -3.34 -31.05
C HIS A 62 2.00 -4.34 -30.78
N LYS A 63 2.90 -4.53 -31.76
CA LYS A 63 3.98 -5.54 -31.66
C LYS A 63 5.24 -5.08 -30.92
N LYS A 64 5.41 -3.76 -30.70
CA LYS A 64 6.68 -3.19 -30.19
C LYS A 64 6.54 -2.14 -29.10
N TYR A 65 5.34 -1.58 -28.89
CA TYR A 65 5.17 -0.43 -28.00
C TYR A 65 4.01 -0.65 -27.04
N ASN A 66 4.17 -0.12 -25.83
CA ASN A 66 3.14 -0.06 -24.83
C ASN A 66 2.15 1.06 -25.16
N ASN A 67 0.86 0.76 -25.11
CA ASN A 67 -0.22 1.72 -25.33
C ASN A 67 -0.65 2.40 -24.01
N TYR A 68 0.32 2.70 -23.15
CA TYR A 68 0.13 3.46 -21.92
C TYR A 68 1.37 4.33 -21.66
N SER A 69 1.17 5.45 -20.99
CA SER A 69 2.25 6.34 -20.56
C SER A 69 2.47 6.25 -19.04
N PRO A 70 3.70 6.46 -18.56
CA PRO A 70 3.97 6.79 -17.17
C PRO A 70 3.10 7.95 -16.68
N GLY A 71 2.76 7.93 -15.39
CA GLY A 71 1.88 8.90 -14.76
C GLY A 71 0.77 8.26 -13.93
N VAL A 72 -0.02 9.12 -13.28
CA VAL A 72 -1.15 8.72 -12.45
C VAL A 72 -2.27 8.19 -13.35
N ILE A 73 -2.76 6.99 -13.04
CA ILE A 73 -3.89 6.39 -13.77
C ILE A 73 -5.18 7.06 -13.28
N SER A 74 -5.98 7.58 -14.22
CA SER A 74 -7.25 8.23 -13.88
C SER A 74 -8.24 7.26 -13.23
N GLU A 75 -9.07 7.76 -12.30
CA GLU A 75 -10.12 6.95 -11.69
C GLU A 75 -11.06 6.32 -12.72
N SER A 76 -11.41 7.04 -13.79
CA SER A 76 -12.26 6.51 -14.86
C SER A 76 -11.66 5.30 -15.54
N THR A 77 -10.34 5.30 -15.73
CA THR A 77 -9.60 4.17 -16.31
C THR A 77 -9.52 3.00 -15.33
N LEU A 78 -9.31 3.26 -14.05
CA LEU A 78 -9.31 2.21 -13.02
C LEU A 78 -10.70 1.56 -12.89
N ARG A 79 -11.77 2.35 -12.89
CA ARG A 79 -13.15 1.85 -12.75
C ARG A 79 -13.54 0.84 -13.83
N SER A 80 -13.03 0.96 -15.06
CA SER A 80 -13.34 -0.02 -16.11
C SER A 80 -12.67 -1.38 -15.90
N HIS A 81 -11.68 -1.47 -15.01
CA HIS A 81 -10.92 -2.68 -14.70
C HIS A 81 -11.22 -3.21 -13.29
N LEU A 82 -12.10 -2.54 -12.53
CA LEU A 82 -12.51 -3.00 -11.21
C LEU A 82 -13.63 -4.05 -11.30
N PRO A 83 -13.73 -4.94 -10.29
CA PRO A 83 -14.85 -5.86 -10.17
C PRO A 83 -16.20 -5.12 -10.12
N PHE A 84 -17.26 -5.77 -10.58
CA PHE A 84 -18.60 -5.20 -10.54
C PHE A 84 -19.01 -4.83 -9.11
N GLY A 85 -19.60 -3.65 -8.94
CA GLY A 85 -20.08 -3.15 -7.65
C GLY A 85 -19.01 -2.54 -6.74
N TYR A 86 -17.76 -2.52 -7.19
CA TYR A 86 -16.65 -1.96 -6.43
C TYR A 86 -16.57 -0.43 -6.58
N VAL A 87 -16.32 0.28 -5.48
CA VAL A 87 -16.22 1.75 -5.44
C VAL A 87 -14.82 2.17 -5.01
N LEU A 88 -14.19 3.04 -5.78
CA LEU A 88 -12.89 3.62 -5.44
C LEU A 88 -12.99 4.45 -4.16
N SER A 89 -12.03 4.25 -3.25
CA SER A 89 -11.96 4.95 -1.97
C SER A 89 -11.62 6.43 -2.13
N GLY A 90 -10.93 6.80 -3.22
CA GLY A 90 -10.39 8.15 -3.45
C GLY A 90 -9.16 8.49 -2.58
N LEU A 91 -8.86 7.65 -1.58
CA LEU A 91 -7.71 7.77 -0.70
C LEU A 91 -6.39 7.30 -1.33
N TYR A 92 -6.47 6.42 -2.33
CA TYR A 92 -5.30 5.74 -2.90
C TYR A 92 -5.01 6.23 -4.30
N THR A 93 -3.72 6.39 -4.60
CA THR A 93 -3.23 6.79 -5.92
C THR A 93 -2.51 5.62 -6.56
N THR A 94 -2.83 5.32 -7.82
CA THR A 94 -2.12 4.32 -8.62
C THR A 94 -1.38 5.02 -9.73
N GLN A 95 -0.07 4.82 -9.81
CA GLN A 95 0.81 5.52 -10.73
C GLN A 95 1.80 4.56 -11.37
N ILE A 96 2.02 4.78 -12.66
CA ILE A 96 3.03 4.09 -13.44
C ILE A 96 4.29 4.95 -13.43
N PHE A 97 5.38 4.40 -12.93
CA PHE A 97 6.69 5.03 -12.92
C PHE A 97 7.55 4.46 -14.04
N CYS A 98 8.35 5.35 -14.63
CA CYS A 98 9.41 5.01 -15.56
C CYS A 98 10.71 5.48 -14.91
N LEU A 99 11.54 4.54 -14.49
CA LEU A 99 12.75 4.79 -13.72
C LEU A 99 13.98 4.43 -14.55
N ASN A 100 15.14 4.99 -14.20
CA ASN A 100 16.43 4.56 -14.75
C ASN A 100 16.79 3.12 -14.33
N GLU A 101 17.87 2.60 -14.89
CA GLU A 101 18.39 1.25 -14.61
C GLU A 101 18.62 1.04 -13.10
N ASP A 102 19.17 2.03 -12.41
CA ASP A 102 19.38 1.98 -10.95
C ASP A 102 18.10 2.25 -10.12
N MET A 103 16.97 2.52 -10.76
CA MET A 103 15.69 2.90 -10.12
C MET A 103 15.77 4.09 -9.14
N THR A 104 16.77 4.97 -9.28
CA THR A 104 17.03 6.12 -8.42
C THR A 104 16.34 7.40 -8.86
N ALA A 105 16.00 7.52 -10.14
CA ALA A 105 15.39 8.71 -10.73
C ALA A 105 14.31 8.37 -11.76
N GLU A 106 13.28 9.21 -11.84
CA GLU A 106 12.28 9.12 -12.90
C GLU A 106 12.86 9.58 -14.24
N LEU A 107 12.70 8.73 -15.25
CA LEU A 107 12.94 9.08 -16.62
C LEU A 107 11.63 9.65 -17.19
N GLY A 108 11.63 10.93 -17.58
CA GLY A 108 10.48 11.53 -18.24
C GLY A 108 10.16 10.79 -19.54
N GLY A 109 8.89 10.48 -19.81
CA GLY A 109 8.55 9.82 -21.07
C GLY A 109 7.06 9.57 -21.31
N GLY A 110 6.63 9.81 -22.55
CA GLY A 110 5.35 9.32 -23.09
C GLY A 110 5.46 7.90 -23.64
N ALA A 111 4.52 7.49 -24.50
CA ALA A 111 4.46 6.14 -25.08
C ALA A 111 5.70 5.71 -25.91
N ASN A 112 6.61 6.63 -26.25
CA ASN A 112 7.90 6.39 -26.93
C ASN A 112 9.11 6.87 -26.09
N GLY A 113 8.96 7.00 -24.78
CA GLY A 113 10.01 7.48 -23.89
C GLY A 113 11.10 6.45 -23.60
N PRO A 114 12.14 6.84 -22.85
CA PRO A 114 13.34 6.06 -22.54
C PRO A 114 13.09 4.74 -21.78
N CYS A 115 11.88 4.46 -21.28
CA CYS A 115 11.53 3.13 -20.76
C CYS A 115 11.08 2.11 -21.83
N ASN A 116 11.02 2.49 -23.10
CA ASN A 116 10.90 1.54 -24.22
C ASN A 116 12.24 1.26 -24.89
N GLU A 117 13.25 2.10 -24.64
CA GLU A 117 14.61 1.92 -25.15
C GLU A 117 15.43 1.30 -24.01
N ASP A 118 16.28 0.32 -24.33
CA ASP A 118 16.92 -0.56 -23.34
C ASP A 118 17.65 0.23 -22.24
N GLY A 119 17.14 0.13 -21.00
CA GLY A 119 17.74 0.72 -19.81
C GLY A 119 16.76 1.27 -18.76
N GLY A 120 15.48 1.49 -19.10
CA GLY A 120 14.48 1.99 -18.15
C GLY A 120 13.61 0.89 -17.53
N HIS A 121 13.41 0.92 -16.22
CA HIS A 121 12.48 0.04 -15.51
C HIS A 121 11.09 0.67 -15.39
N ARG A 122 10.04 -0.10 -15.67
CA ARG A 122 8.66 0.30 -15.41
C ARG A 122 8.12 -0.37 -14.17
N VAL A 123 7.54 0.43 -13.30
CA VAL A 123 7.01 -0.03 -12.02
C VAL A 123 5.62 0.56 -11.86
N LEU A 124 4.64 -0.30 -11.58
CA LEU A 124 3.33 0.10 -11.12
C LEU A 124 3.37 0.20 -9.59
N VAL A 125 3.01 1.36 -9.07
CA VAL A 125 2.91 1.57 -7.63
C VAL A 125 1.53 2.07 -7.27
N THR A 126 0.87 1.39 -6.34
CA THR A 126 -0.30 1.95 -5.66
C THR A 126 0.13 2.35 -4.27
N TYR A 127 -0.22 3.55 -3.85
CA TYR A 127 0.16 4.08 -2.55
C TYR A 127 -0.93 4.96 -1.95
N GLY A 128 -0.96 5.03 -0.62
CA GLY A 128 -1.81 5.97 0.10
C GLY A 128 -1.76 5.81 1.61
N PRO A 129 -2.32 6.77 2.35
CA PRO A 129 -2.26 6.77 3.80
C PRO A 129 -2.99 5.57 4.39
N ILE A 130 -2.45 5.03 5.48
CA ILE A 130 -3.23 4.13 6.34
C ILE A 130 -4.29 4.99 7.03
N PRO A 131 -5.58 4.61 7.01
CA PRO A 131 -6.62 5.36 7.73
C PRO A 131 -6.28 5.49 9.22
N GLU A 132 -6.43 6.68 9.78
CA GLU A 132 -6.00 7.03 11.16
C GLU A 132 -6.48 6.03 12.23
N ARG A 133 -7.68 5.44 12.06
CA ARG A 133 -8.21 4.41 12.97
C ARG A 133 -7.34 3.16 13.11
N TRP A 134 -6.48 2.91 12.13
CA TRP A 134 -5.58 1.76 12.05
C TRP A 134 -4.14 2.12 12.40
N VAL A 135 -3.87 3.40 12.66
CA VAL A 135 -2.54 3.89 13.01
C VAL A 135 -2.45 4.11 14.51
N ASN A 136 -1.34 3.69 15.10
CA ASN A 136 -1.00 4.01 16.47
C ASN A 136 -0.25 5.34 16.52
N LEU A 137 -0.99 6.42 16.78
CA LEU A 137 -0.46 7.79 16.89
C LEU A 137 0.39 8.02 18.15
N SER A 138 0.49 7.03 19.06
CA SER A 138 1.26 7.17 20.30
C SER A 138 2.74 6.78 20.17
N VAL A 139 3.16 6.28 19.00
CA VAL A 139 4.52 5.82 18.72
C VAL A 139 5.11 6.68 17.62
N THR A 140 6.40 7.01 17.72
CA THR A 140 7.17 7.73 16.69
C THR A 140 8.37 6.87 16.28
N PRO A 141 8.48 6.45 15.00
CA PRO A 141 7.55 6.71 13.90
C PRO A 141 6.18 6.07 14.14
N GLU A 142 5.13 6.62 13.53
CA GLU A 142 3.79 6.04 13.59
C GLU A 142 3.83 4.60 13.09
N GLN A 143 3.00 3.72 13.66
CA GLN A 143 2.97 2.32 13.24
C GLN A 143 1.53 1.83 13.12
N PRO A 144 1.24 0.89 12.21
CA PRO A 144 -0.08 0.28 12.18
C PRO A 144 -0.36 -0.46 13.49
N ASN A 145 -1.62 -0.44 13.92
CA ASN A 145 -2.04 -1.18 15.10
C ASN A 145 -2.00 -2.70 14.84
N THR A 146 -2.13 -3.48 15.91
CA THR A 146 -2.06 -4.96 15.85
C THR A 146 -3.07 -5.56 14.88
N ASP A 147 -4.28 -5.01 14.83
CA ASP A 147 -5.38 -5.54 14.02
C ASP A 147 -5.10 -5.33 12.53
N PHE A 148 -4.52 -4.18 12.17
CA PHE A 148 -4.12 -3.88 10.80
C PHE A 148 -2.92 -4.72 10.37
N MET A 149 -1.92 -4.90 11.24
CA MET A 149 -0.79 -5.79 10.95
C MET A 149 -1.24 -7.25 10.73
N ASN A 150 -2.20 -7.73 11.53
CA ASN A 150 -2.79 -9.05 11.34
C ASN A 150 -3.55 -9.15 10.00
N ALA A 151 -4.29 -8.10 9.63
CA ALA A 151 -4.98 -8.05 8.35
C ALA A 151 -4.01 -8.08 7.15
N VAL A 152 -2.91 -7.32 7.21
CA VAL A 152 -1.84 -7.35 6.19
C VAL A 152 -1.27 -8.75 6.06
N ARG A 153 -0.92 -9.40 7.18
CA ARG A 153 -0.43 -10.78 7.21
C ARG A 153 -1.40 -11.75 6.55
N SER A 154 -2.70 -11.62 6.89
CA SER A 154 -3.76 -12.47 6.34
C SER A 154 -3.89 -12.30 4.82
N MET A 155 -3.83 -11.07 4.31
CA MET A 155 -3.92 -10.80 2.87
C MET A 155 -2.68 -11.23 2.09
N ALA A 156 -1.49 -11.16 2.68
CA ALA A 156 -0.31 -11.73 2.03
C ALA A 156 -0.47 -13.25 1.78
N TYR A 157 -1.32 -13.95 2.55
CA TYR A 157 -1.64 -15.35 2.28
C TYR A 157 -2.32 -15.60 0.94
N THR A 158 -3.02 -14.61 0.39
CA THR A 158 -3.75 -14.73 -0.89
C THR A 158 -2.88 -14.39 -2.11
N GLY A 159 -1.60 -14.04 -1.93
CA GLY A 159 -0.63 -13.83 -3.01
C GLY A 159 -0.57 -12.39 -3.55
N GLU A 160 -1.30 -11.46 -2.94
CA GLU A 160 -1.23 -10.03 -3.26
C GLU A 160 -0.18 -9.36 -2.36
N VAL A 161 0.86 -8.75 -2.95
CA VAL A 161 1.92 -8.06 -2.20
C VAL A 161 1.42 -6.66 -1.84
N VAL A 162 0.59 -6.60 -0.81
CA VAL A 162 0.18 -5.36 -0.15
C VAL A 162 0.93 -5.26 1.16
N GLY A 163 1.62 -4.14 1.36
CA GLY A 163 2.35 -3.91 2.60
C GLY A 163 2.33 -2.44 3.00
N TYR A 164 3.08 -2.15 4.04
CA TYR A 164 3.29 -0.78 4.50
C TYR A 164 4.78 -0.45 4.60
N THR A 165 5.11 0.83 4.48
CA THR A 165 6.50 1.30 4.49
C THR A 165 7.11 1.26 5.87
N VAL A 166 8.31 0.71 5.99
CA VAL A 166 9.12 0.70 7.20
C VAL A 166 10.51 1.23 6.86
N TYR A 167 11.04 2.09 7.73
CA TYR A 167 12.42 2.53 7.62
C TYR A 167 13.38 1.42 8.08
N ASP A 168 14.36 1.13 7.24
CA ASP A 168 15.39 0.14 7.48
C ASP A 168 16.77 0.77 7.28
N ALA A 169 17.47 1.00 8.39
CA ALA A 169 18.78 1.64 8.39
C ALA A 169 19.86 0.78 7.72
N ASP A 170 19.71 -0.55 7.80
CA ASP A 170 20.70 -1.53 7.38
C ASP A 170 20.47 -1.98 5.93
N ALA A 171 19.42 -1.51 5.27
CA ALA A 171 19.13 -1.83 3.87
C ALA A 171 20.26 -1.35 2.94
N GLU A 172 20.88 -2.26 2.21
CA GLU A 172 21.93 -1.96 1.24
C GLU A 172 21.47 -2.21 -0.19
N TYR A 173 22.29 -1.82 -1.15
CA TYR A 173 22.07 -2.13 -2.56
C TYR A 173 22.10 -3.65 -2.77
N ASP A 174 21.10 -4.18 -3.47
CA ASP A 174 21.04 -5.57 -3.94
C ASP A 174 20.47 -5.60 -5.36
N ASP A 175 21.19 -6.23 -6.29
CA ASP A 175 20.80 -6.37 -7.70
C ASP A 175 19.45 -7.09 -7.88
N ASN A 176 19.03 -7.92 -6.92
CA ASN A 176 17.80 -8.71 -7.02
C ASN A 176 16.59 -8.05 -6.35
N ASP A 177 16.81 -7.34 -5.24
CA ASP A 177 15.74 -6.89 -4.35
C ASP A 177 15.73 -5.36 -4.11
N ASN A 178 16.91 -4.72 -4.04
CA ASN A 178 17.05 -3.29 -3.70
C ASN A 178 18.03 -2.54 -4.62
N MET A 179 17.75 -2.53 -5.92
CA MET A 179 18.59 -1.88 -6.93
C MET A 179 18.79 -0.38 -6.69
N SER A 180 17.87 0.28 -5.98
CA SER A 180 17.97 1.71 -5.70
C SER A 180 18.68 2.05 -4.38
N ALA A 181 19.14 1.05 -3.63
CA ALA A 181 19.65 1.22 -2.26
C ALA A 181 18.69 1.99 -1.34
N SER A 182 17.38 1.74 -1.50
CA SER A 182 16.34 2.39 -0.72
C SER A 182 16.39 1.94 0.73
N LYS A 183 16.19 2.90 1.64
CA LYS A 183 16.04 2.66 3.08
C LYS A 183 14.58 2.42 3.48
N ILE A 184 13.66 2.36 2.52
CA ILE A 184 12.23 2.15 2.77
C ILE A 184 11.83 0.77 2.25
N ARG A 185 11.62 -0.15 3.19
CA ARG A 185 11.17 -1.51 2.94
C ARG A 185 9.64 -1.57 2.97
N VAL A 186 9.04 -2.41 2.13
CA VAL A 186 7.62 -2.74 2.18
C VAL A 186 7.44 -3.99 3.04
N PHE A 187 6.77 -3.83 4.18
CA PHE A 187 6.44 -4.94 5.06
C PHE A 187 5.09 -5.55 4.66
N ASP A 188 5.12 -6.76 4.10
CA ASP A 188 3.96 -7.53 3.65
C ASP A 188 3.41 -8.48 4.73
N GLY A 189 4.00 -8.50 5.93
CA GLY A 189 3.60 -9.41 7.00
C GLY A 189 4.17 -10.83 6.92
N ARG A 190 4.65 -11.27 5.75
CA ARG A 190 5.32 -12.57 5.58
C ARG A 190 6.82 -12.46 5.84
N GLY A 191 7.45 -11.35 5.45
CA GLY A 191 8.91 -11.18 5.53
C GLY A 191 9.67 -12.21 4.70
N ILE A 192 9.01 -12.78 3.68
CA ILE A 192 9.58 -13.79 2.77
C ILE A 192 10.17 -13.10 1.54
N TYR A 193 9.65 -11.94 1.16
CA TYR A 193 10.14 -11.12 0.05
C TYR A 193 10.50 -9.74 0.58
N ASP A 194 11.76 -9.36 0.46
CA ASP A 194 12.21 -8.02 0.79
C ASP A 194 11.96 -7.10 -0.41
N SER A 195 10.74 -6.59 -0.50
CA SER A 195 10.39 -5.58 -1.48
C SER A 195 10.75 -4.19 -0.96
N PHE A 196 11.45 -3.40 -1.76
CA PHE A 196 11.80 -2.01 -1.42
C PHE A 196 11.04 -1.03 -2.31
N VAL A 197 10.71 0.14 -1.76
CA VAL A 197 10.16 1.23 -2.56
C VAL A 197 11.33 1.92 -3.26
N PRO A 198 11.38 1.97 -4.61
CA PRO A 198 12.53 2.56 -5.28
C PRO A 198 12.74 4.03 -4.94
N VAL A 199 14.00 4.47 -4.84
CA VAL A 199 14.35 5.88 -4.53
C VAL A 199 13.73 6.86 -5.52
N GLY A 200 13.62 6.49 -6.80
CA GLY A 200 12.94 7.31 -7.81
C GLY A 200 11.46 7.57 -7.48
N VAL A 201 10.77 6.59 -6.90
CA VAL A 201 9.38 6.72 -6.43
C VAL A 201 9.30 7.58 -5.18
N LEU A 202 10.21 7.37 -4.21
CA LEU A 202 10.28 8.17 -2.98
C LEU A 202 10.52 9.65 -3.26
N ASN A 203 11.24 9.97 -4.33
CA ASN A 203 11.52 11.35 -4.75
C ASN A 203 10.35 12.03 -5.47
N ASN A 204 9.33 11.30 -5.88
CA ASN A 204 8.18 11.86 -6.58
C ASN A 204 7.34 12.78 -5.69
N ALA A 205 6.97 13.95 -6.22
CA ALA A 205 6.19 14.95 -5.47
C ALA A 205 4.78 14.46 -5.08
N THR A 206 4.12 13.69 -5.95
CA THR A 206 2.80 13.11 -5.67
C THR A 206 2.91 12.06 -4.56
N TYR A 207 3.91 11.19 -4.64
CA TYR A 207 4.17 10.19 -3.61
C TYR A 207 4.42 10.83 -2.23
N LYS A 208 5.34 11.80 -2.15
CA LYS A 208 5.63 12.53 -0.92
C LYS A 208 4.40 13.22 -0.35
N LYS A 209 3.57 13.82 -1.20
CA LYS A 209 2.34 14.51 -0.78
C LYS A 209 1.28 13.55 -0.22
N VAL A 210 1.11 12.39 -0.84
CA VAL A 210 0.06 11.42 -0.46
C VAL A 210 0.47 10.61 0.78
N CYS A 211 1.74 10.20 0.86
CA CYS A 211 2.27 9.44 1.98
C CYS A 211 2.79 10.31 3.13
N ASP A 212 2.82 11.64 2.97
CA ASP A 212 3.33 12.65 3.93
C ASP A 212 4.65 12.19 4.59
N MET A 213 5.59 11.83 3.72
CA MET A 213 6.92 11.30 4.07
C MET A 213 7.75 12.26 4.94
N ASP A 214 7.40 13.55 4.96
CA ASP A 214 8.07 14.58 5.77
C ASP A 214 7.74 14.46 7.27
N LYS A 215 6.75 13.63 7.65
CA LYS A 215 6.32 13.40 9.03
C LYS A 215 6.58 11.98 9.54
N ASP A 216 7.42 11.20 8.84
CA ASP A 216 7.72 9.80 9.15
C ASP A 216 6.46 8.92 9.26
N TYR A 217 5.43 9.23 8.46
CA TYR A 217 4.21 8.44 8.43
C TYR A 217 4.38 7.13 7.65
N VAL A 218 3.69 6.11 8.14
CA VAL A 218 3.62 4.82 7.48
C VAL A 218 2.56 4.87 6.39
N CYS A 219 2.98 4.55 5.16
CA CYS A 219 2.13 4.54 3.99
C CYS A 219 1.84 3.09 3.55
N LEU A 220 0.63 2.83 3.06
CA LEU A 220 0.36 1.61 2.31
C LEU A 220 1.01 1.72 0.95
N VAL A 221 1.71 0.66 0.55
CA VAL A 221 2.36 0.58 -0.75
C VAL A 221 2.27 -0.84 -1.29
N SER A 222 2.00 -0.93 -2.58
CA SER A 222 2.18 -2.15 -3.37
C SER A 222 2.97 -1.79 -4.63
N VAL A 223 4.05 -2.53 -4.85
CA VAL A 223 5.01 -2.30 -5.93
C VAL A 223 5.02 -3.54 -6.82
N THR A 224 4.79 -3.34 -8.12
CA THR A 224 4.83 -4.40 -9.12
C THR A 224 5.67 -3.95 -10.32
N ALA A 225 6.72 -4.69 -10.66
CA ALA A 225 7.47 -4.49 -11.90
C ALA A 225 6.64 -4.95 -13.12
N ILE A 226 6.65 -4.19 -14.21
CA ILE A 226 5.76 -4.37 -15.38
C ILE A 226 6.46 -4.34 -16.74
#